data_AF-A0A6L2LDD1-F1
#
_entry.id   AF-A0A6L2LDD1-F1
#
_cell.length_a   1.000
_cell.length_b   1.000
_cell.length_c   1.000
_cell.angle_alpha   90.00
_cell.angle_beta   90.00
_cell.angle_gamma   90.00
#
_symmetry.space_group_name_H-M   'P 1'
#
loop_
_entity.id
_entity.type
_entity.pdbx_description
1 polymer ?
#
loop_
_entity_poly.entity_id
_entity_poly.type
_entity_poly.pdbx_seq_one_letter_code
_entity_poly.pdbx_strand_id
1 'polypeptide(L)'
;MDTARTVYTVVAPNPASDVAGETAAAFAASSMAFQSSDPGYSDTLLRTASRVFEFADTYRGAYSDNTNIRDGVCPFYCDFDGYQDELLWGAAWLRRASKGENYLNYIQNNGKTLGADENINEFGWDNKHAGLNVLVSKEVLEGTLYTLESYKASAESFMCTLIPDSSSSHIEYTPGGLIFRPGGRYSNKYPQRIHHRGSSLPSINDHSQPVGCKEGSVYFNSSNPNPNVLVGAIVGGPGEDDQYEDDRADFRKSEPTTYINAPFVGKYGRLSSCAKPG
;
A
#
# COMPACT_ATOMS: atom_id res chain seq x y z
N MET A 1 11.31 21.35 11.93
CA MET A 1 10.11 21.91 11.25
C MET A 1 9.37 22.73 12.27
N ASP A 2 9.17 24.01 11.97
CA ASP A 2 8.54 25.04 12.81
C ASP A 2 7.09 25.34 12.41
N THR A 3 6.66 24.90 11.22
CA THR A 3 5.26 24.96 10.76
C THR A 3 4.34 24.16 11.69
N ALA A 4 3.21 24.74 12.08
CA ALA A 4 2.15 24.05 12.81
C ALA A 4 1.68 22.79 12.06
N ARG A 5 1.48 21.70 12.82
CA ARG A 5 1.05 20.40 12.30
C ARG A 5 -0.33 20.07 12.86
N THR A 6 -1.37 20.41 12.11
CA THR A 6 -2.76 20.11 12.48
C THR A 6 -3.00 18.61 12.47
N VAL A 7 -3.65 18.10 13.52
CA VAL A 7 -4.10 16.72 13.59
C VAL A 7 -5.56 16.66 13.18
N TYR A 8 -5.86 15.84 12.17
CA TYR A 8 -7.22 15.53 11.76
C TYR A 8 -7.61 14.16 12.30
N THR A 9 -8.87 14.03 12.70
CA THR A 9 -9.43 12.78 13.22
C THR A 9 -10.82 12.58 12.66
N VAL A 10 -11.16 11.33 12.34
CA VAL A 10 -12.53 10.93 12.06
C VAL A 10 -13.11 10.22 13.27
N VAL A 11 -14.32 10.62 13.66
CA VAL A 11 -15.05 10.10 14.81
C VAL A 11 -16.52 9.99 14.44
N ALA A 12 -17.24 9.04 15.05
CA ALA A 12 -18.68 8.94 14.85
C ALA A 12 -19.39 10.29 15.14
N PRO A 13 -20.40 10.69 14.34
CA PRO A 13 -21.04 9.92 13.28
C PRO A 13 -20.40 10.09 11.88
N ASN A 14 -19.25 10.79 11.77
CA ASN A 14 -18.59 11.01 10.50
C ASN A 14 -17.98 9.69 9.97
N PRO A 15 -18.29 9.28 8.73
CA PRO A 15 -17.87 8.00 8.17
C PRO A 15 -16.40 8.01 7.73
N ALA A 16 -15.75 6.86 7.69
CA ALA A 16 -14.37 6.68 7.21
C ALA A 16 -14.05 5.20 6.96
N SER A 17 -14.90 4.54 6.19
CA SER A 17 -14.86 3.09 5.99
C SER A 17 -13.58 2.61 5.30
N ASP A 18 -13.07 3.42 4.37
CA ASP A 18 -11.82 3.23 3.65
C ASP A 18 -10.63 3.16 4.63
N VAL A 19 -10.24 4.30 5.21
CA VAL A 19 -9.07 4.39 6.10
C VAL A 19 -9.23 3.54 7.36
N ALA A 20 -10.45 3.39 7.90
CA ALA A 20 -10.69 2.51 9.03
C ALA A 20 -10.62 1.03 8.64
N GLY A 21 -11.16 0.65 7.48
CA GLY A 21 -11.08 -0.71 6.94
C GLY A 21 -9.63 -1.13 6.69
N GLU A 22 -8.82 -0.27 6.05
CA GLU A 22 -7.40 -0.51 5.83
C GLU A 22 -6.61 -0.54 7.15
N THR A 23 -6.95 0.32 8.12
CA THR A 23 -6.33 0.29 9.45
C THR A 23 -6.65 -1.02 10.19
N ALA A 24 -7.87 -1.51 10.08
CA ALA A 24 -8.27 -2.79 10.64
C ALA A 24 -7.51 -3.95 9.97
N ALA A 25 -7.37 -3.93 8.63
CA ALA A 25 -6.57 -4.90 7.89
C ALA A 25 -5.12 -4.91 8.37
N ALA A 26 -4.49 -3.74 8.49
CA ALA A 26 -3.11 -3.60 8.94
C ALA A 26 -2.90 -4.14 10.37
N PHE A 27 -3.80 -3.83 11.30
CA PHE A 27 -3.73 -4.35 12.66
C PHE A 27 -3.98 -5.87 12.73
N ALA A 28 -4.94 -6.39 11.97
CA ALA A 28 -5.20 -7.82 11.90
C ALA A 28 -3.99 -8.58 11.32
N ALA A 29 -3.41 -8.11 10.21
CA ALA A 29 -2.20 -8.68 9.63
C ALA A 29 -1.01 -8.62 10.60
N SER A 30 -0.83 -7.48 11.27
CA SER A 30 0.25 -7.28 12.25
C SER A 30 0.11 -8.21 13.46
N SER A 31 -1.12 -8.44 13.96
CA SER A 31 -1.34 -9.37 15.09
C SER A 31 -0.75 -10.75 14.79
N MET A 32 -0.96 -11.27 13.58
CA MET A 32 -0.41 -12.55 13.16
C MET A 32 1.12 -12.57 13.15
N ALA A 33 1.76 -11.46 12.75
CA ALA A 33 3.21 -11.34 12.73
C ALA A 33 3.81 -11.32 14.16
N PHE A 34 3.14 -10.66 15.10
CA PHE A 34 3.58 -10.56 16.49
C PHE A 34 3.16 -11.76 17.35
N GLN A 35 2.28 -12.64 16.88
CA GLN A 35 1.74 -13.76 17.65
C GLN A 35 2.78 -14.63 18.35
N SER A 36 3.95 -14.83 17.73
CA SER A 36 5.02 -15.67 18.28
C SER A 36 6.00 -14.93 19.20
N SER A 37 6.22 -13.63 18.96
CA SER A 37 7.23 -12.83 19.67
C SER A 37 6.63 -12.02 20.83
N ASP A 38 5.41 -11.52 20.66
CA ASP A 38 4.67 -10.77 21.67
C ASP A 38 3.14 -11.06 21.56
N PRO A 39 2.67 -12.14 22.22
CA PRO A 39 1.25 -12.50 22.20
C PRO A 39 0.35 -11.44 22.82
N GLY A 40 0.81 -10.69 23.82
CA GLY A 40 0.02 -9.66 24.49
C GLY A 40 -0.23 -8.45 23.58
N TYR A 41 0.79 -8.08 22.80
CA TYR A 41 0.64 -7.07 21.76
C TYR A 41 -0.20 -7.58 20.57
N SER A 42 -0.02 -8.83 20.16
CA SER A 42 -0.88 -9.49 19.15
C SER A 42 -2.36 -9.38 19.50
N ASP A 43 -2.74 -9.75 20.73
CA ASP A 43 -4.12 -9.68 21.21
C ASP A 43 -4.64 -8.23 21.22
N THR A 44 -3.79 -7.28 21.56
CA THR A 44 -4.13 -5.84 21.56
C THR A 44 -4.41 -5.35 20.14
N LEU A 45 -3.58 -5.74 19.18
CA LEU A 45 -3.77 -5.41 17.77
C LEU A 45 -5.05 -6.04 17.22
N LEU A 46 -5.30 -7.33 17.47
CA LEU A 46 -6.49 -8.02 16.95
C LEU A 46 -7.79 -7.44 17.54
N ARG A 47 -7.84 -7.18 18.86
CA ARG A 47 -9.00 -6.51 19.49
C ARG A 47 -9.24 -5.12 18.91
N THR A 48 -8.16 -4.37 18.66
CA THR A 48 -8.26 -3.04 18.07
C THR A 48 -8.74 -3.12 16.63
N ALA A 49 -8.23 -4.07 15.84
CA ALA A 49 -8.67 -4.31 14.47
C ALA A 49 -10.19 -4.56 14.39
N SER A 50 -10.73 -5.43 15.26
CA SER A 50 -12.17 -5.69 15.30
C SER A 50 -13.00 -4.44 15.62
N ARG A 51 -12.56 -3.60 16.57
CA ARG A 51 -13.24 -2.35 16.94
C ARG A 51 -13.22 -1.31 15.83
N VAL A 52 -12.06 -1.15 15.17
CA VAL A 52 -11.90 -0.20 14.07
C VAL A 52 -12.75 -0.66 12.87
N PHE A 53 -12.80 -1.96 12.60
CA PHE A 53 -13.66 -2.51 11.56
C PHE A 53 -15.16 -2.32 11.85
N GLU A 54 -15.58 -2.53 13.10
CA GLU A 54 -16.97 -2.25 13.52
C GLU A 54 -17.35 -0.78 13.26
N PHE A 55 -16.45 0.16 13.55
CA PHE A 55 -16.63 1.56 13.20
C PHE A 55 -16.74 1.76 11.69
N ALA A 56 -15.83 1.17 10.91
CA ALA A 56 -15.81 1.26 9.45
C ALA A 56 -17.13 0.77 8.82
N ASP A 57 -17.65 -0.36 9.30
CA ASP A 57 -18.86 -0.99 8.77
C ASP A 57 -20.14 -0.30 9.23
N THR A 58 -20.14 0.27 10.44
CA THR A 58 -21.30 0.98 11.02
C THR A 58 -21.48 2.37 10.41
N TYR A 59 -20.39 3.11 10.20
CA TYR A 59 -20.41 4.48 9.68
C TYR A 59 -19.85 4.50 8.26
N ARG A 60 -20.70 4.11 7.31
CA ARG A 60 -20.29 3.89 5.91
C ARG A 60 -20.09 5.17 5.11
N GLY A 61 -18.94 5.29 4.46
CA GLY A 61 -18.59 6.44 3.63
C GLY A 61 -17.08 6.70 3.57
N ALA A 62 -16.66 7.45 2.56
CA ALA A 62 -15.26 7.78 2.35
C ALA A 62 -14.76 8.79 3.40
N TYR A 63 -13.54 8.63 3.92
CA TYR A 63 -12.98 9.59 4.87
C TYR A 63 -12.83 10.98 4.25
N SER A 64 -12.47 11.04 2.96
CA SER A 64 -12.16 12.28 2.24
C SER A 64 -13.40 13.15 1.94
N ASP A 65 -14.61 12.62 2.13
CA ASP A 65 -15.87 13.35 2.04
C ASP A 65 -16.16 14.21 3.28
N ASN A 66 -15.47 13.96 4.39
CA ASN A 66 -15.64 14.73 5.61
C ASN A 66 -15.07 16.14 5.45
N THR A 67 -15.95 17.14 5.45
CA THR A 67 -15.59 18.57 5.28
C THR A 67 -14.52 19.05 6.26
N ASN A 68 -14.48 18.52 7.48
CA ASN A 68 -13.51 18.91 8.51
C ASN A 68 -12.09 18.35 8.30
N ILE A 69 -11.91 17.37 7.39
CA ILE A 69 -10.58 16.81 7.07
C ILE A 69 -10.20 16.97 5.61
N ARG A 70 -11.19 17.18 4.72
CA ARG A 70 -11.00 17.22 3.27
C ARG A 70 -9.87 18.17 2.84
N ASP A 71 -9.79 19.35 3.43
CA ASP A 71 -8.76 20.35 3.10
C ASP A 71 -7.34 19.88 3.46
N GLY A 72 -7.20 18.97 4.42
CA GLY A 72 -5.92 18.39 4.83
C GLY A 72 -5.52 17.14 4.04
N VAL A 73 -6.48 16.51 3.35
CA VAL A 73 -6.32 15.21 2.69
C VAL A 73 -6.33 15.34 1.17
N CYS A 74 -7.29 16.08 0.63
CA CYS A 74 -7.41 16.36 -0.79
C CYS A 74 -6.63 17.62 -1.17
N PRO A 75 -5.90 17.62 -2.31
CA PRO A 75 -5.93 16.64 -3.39
C PRO A 75 -4.86 15.53 -3.31
N PHE A 76 -4.34 15.20 -2.12
CA PHE A 76 -3.21 14.26 -1.97
C PHE A 76 -3.65 12.79 -2.02
N TYR A 77 -4.51 12.39 -1.10
CA TYR A 77 -5.02 11.01 -0.98
C TYR A 77 -6.54 11.02 -0.86
N CYS A 78 -7.24 11.58 -1.85
CA CYS A 78 -8.69 11.46 -1.87
C CYS A 78 -9.08 10.00 -2.13
N ASP A 79 -10.23 9.60 -1.60
CA ASP A 79 -10.88 8.35 -2.01
C ASP A 79 -11.42 8.54 -3.43
N PHE A 80 -11.01 7.68 -4.37
CA PHE A 80 -11.49 7.71 -5.75
C PHE A 80 -12.22 6.42 -6.13
N ASP A 81 -11.75 5.29 -5.61
CA ASP A 81 -12.30 3.96 -5.90
C ASP A 81 -13.48 3.57 -5.00
N GLY A 82 -13.70 4.31 -3.91
CA GLY A 82 -14.70 4.00 -2.89
C GLY A 82 -14.10 3.24 -1.72
N TYR A 83 -14.94 2.91 -0.75
CA TYR A 83 -14.55 2.25 0.51
C TYR A 83 -14.92 0.75 0.58
N GLN A 84 -15.58 0.26 -0.47
CA GLN A 84 -16.23 -1.04 -0.50
C GLN A 84 -15.21 -2.17 -0.44
N ASP A 85 -14.09 -2.00 -1.13
CA ASP A 85 -12.97 -2.93 -1.15
C ASP A 85 -12.20 -2.94 0.17
N GLU A 86 -12.02 -1.81 0.88
CA GLU A 86 -11.43 -1.81 2.22
C GLU A 86 -12.30 -2.54 3.24
N LEU A 87 -13.63 -2.47 3.12
CA LEU A 87 -14.52 -3.25 3.99
C LEU A 87 -14.35 -4.76 3.75
N LEU A 88 -14.25 -5.19 2.49
CA LEU A 88 -13.99 -6.60 2.19
C LEU A 88 -12.56 -7.01 2.60
N TRP A 89 -11.58 -6.15 2.38
CA TRP A 89 -10.17 -6.36 2.72
C TRP A 89 -9.95 -6.47 4.23
N GLY A 90 -10.51 -5.54 5.00
CA GLY A 90 -10.51 -5.56 6.46
C GLY A 90 -11.16 -6.84 7.00
N ALA A 91 -12.32 -7.23 6.47
CA ALA A 91 -12.99 -8.47 6.85
C ALA A 91 -12.14 -9.71 6.52
N ALA A 92 -11.49 -9.75 5.36
CA ALA A 92 -10.64 -10.87 4.95
C ALA A 92 -9.41 -11.05 5.85
N TRP A 93 -8.75 -9.95 6.24
CA TRP A 93 -7.64 -10.02 7.20
C TRP A 93 -8.11 -10.40 8.61
N LEU A 94 -9.25 -9.89 9.05
CA LEU A 94 -9.84 -10.27 10.33
C LEU A 94 -10.26 -11.74 10.36
N ARG A 95 -10.83 -12.28 9.27
CA ARG A 95 -11.08 -13.71 9.10
C ARG A 95 -9.79 -14.50 9.24
N ARG A 96 -8.74 -14.09 8.53
CA ARG A 96 -7.45 -14.79 8.55
C ARG A 96 -6.79 -14.79 9.94
N ALA A 97 -6.86 -13.67 10.66
CA ALA A 97 -6.23 -13.52 11.97
C ALA A 97 -7.03 -14.20 13.09
N SER A 98 -8.35 -14.01 13.12
CA SER A 98 -9.22 -14.51 14.20
C SER A 98 -9.76 -15.93 13.96
N LYS A 99 -9.81 -16.38 12.69
CA LYS A 99 -10.54 -17.58 12.25
C LYS A 99 -12.04 -17.54 12.61
N GLY A 100 -12.60 -16.36 12.86
CA GLY A 100 -14.00 -16.17 13.21
C GLY A 100 -14.93 -16.35 12.01
N GLU A 101 -16.03 -17.10 12.17
CA GLU A 101 -17.03 -17.36 11.12
C GLU A 101 -17.85 -16.10 10.77
N ASN A 102 -17.94 -15.14 11.68
CA ASN A 102 -18.61 -13.86 11.45
C ASN A 102 -18.03 -13.10 10.25
N TYR A 103 -16.70 -13.06 10.13
CA TYR A 103 -16.04 -12.38 9.02
C TYR A 103 -16.13 -13.16 7.71
N LEU A 104 -16.16 -14.50 7.78
CA LEU A 104 -16.45 -15.32 6.60
C LEU A 104 -17.85 -15.02 6.06
N ASN A 105 -18.86 -15.05 6.93
CA ASN A 105 -20.23 -14.71 6.57
C ASN A 105 -20.33 -13.27 6.01
N TYR A 106 -19.57 -12.33 6.58
CA TYR A 106 -19.51 -10.96 6.07
C TYR A 106 -19.03 -10.92 4.62
N ILE A 107 -17.90 -11.58 4.31
CA ILE A 107 -17.32 -11.62 2.96
C ILE A 107 -18.30 -12.29 1.98
N GLN A 108 -18.90 -13.42 2.36
CA GLN A 108 -19.86 -14.12 1.51
C GLN A 108 -21.12 -13.30 1.23
N ASN A 109 -21.68 -12.64 2.25
CA ASN A 109 -22.93 -11.91 2.13
C ASN A 109 -22.77 -10.54 1.46
N ASN A 110 -21.63 -9.89 1.65
CA ASN A 110 -21.39 -8.54 1.14
C ASN A 110 -20.53 -8.52 -0.14
N GLY A 111 -19.83 -9.61 -0.48
CA GLY A 111 -18.87 -9.65 -1.59
C GLY A 111 -19.42 -9.10 -2.91
N LYS A 112 -20.61 -9.54 -3.32
CA LYS A 112 -21.25 -9.05 -4.55
C LYS A 112 -21.71 -7.59 -4.44
N THR A 113 -22.24 -7.18 -3.29
CA THR A 113 -22.76 -5.82 -3.08
C THR A 113 -21.66 -4.78 -2.94
N LEU A 114 -20.49 -5.20 -2.45
CA LEU A 114 -19.29 -4.39 -2.29
C LEU A 114 -18.30 -4.58 -3.47
N GLY A 115 -18.77 -5.13 -4.60
CA GLY A 115 -18.00 -5.15 -5.85
C GLY A 115 -16.74 -6.02 -5.83
N ALA A 116 -16.71 -7.15 -5.13
CA ALA A 116 -15.51 -8.01 -5.04
C ALA A 116 -14.90 -8.42 -6.40
N ASP A 117 -15.71 -8.43 -7.46
CA ASP A 117 -15.37 -8.73 -8.85
C ASP A 117 -15.10 -7.49 -9.73
N GLU A 118 -15.15 -6.29 -9.15
CA GLU A 118 -14.85 -5.02 -9.81
C GLU A 118 -13.36 -4.65 -9.68
N ASN A 119 -12.83 -3.91 -10.65
CA ASN A 119 -11.46 -3.37 -10.69
C ASN A 119 -10.34 -4.34 -10.24
N ILE A 120 -10.47 -5.64 -10.54
CA ILE A 120 -9.60 -6.73 -10.07
C ILE A 120 -8.17 -6.73 -10.64
N ASN A 121 -7.86 -5.78 -11.52
CA ASN A 121 -6.57 -5.70 -12.21
C ASN A 121 -5.56 -4.78 -11.51
N GLU A 122 -5.96 -4.15 -10.40
CA GLU A 122 -5.12 -3.24 -9.64
C GLU A 122 -5.05 -3.62 -8.15
N PHE A 123 -3.88 -3.41 -7.56
CA PHE A 123 -3.67 -3.42 -6.11
C PHE A 123 -2.82 -2.22 -5.74
N GLY A 124 -3.39 -1.32 -4.96
CA GLY A 124 -2.78 -0.04 -4.60
C GLY A 124 -3.24 0.45 -3.23
N TRP A 125 -2.90 1.70 -2.93
CA TRP A 125 -3.33 2.33 -1.68
C TRP A 125 -4.82 2.70 -1.70
N ASP A 126 -5.43 2.85 -2.88
CA ASP A 126 -6.87 3.16 -3.07
C ASP A 126 -7.67 1.89 -3.41
N ASN A 127 -7.18 1.01 -4.30
CA ASN A 127 -7.87 -0.25 -4.63
C ASN A 127 -7.24 -1.51 -4.01
N LYS A 128 -8.05 -2.35 -3.34
CA LYS A 128 -7.65 -3.62 -2.69
C LYS A 128 -8.18 -4.87 -3.37
N HIS A 129 -8.98 -4.79 -4.43
CA HIS A 129 -9.69 -5.94 -5.00
C HIS A 129 -8.77 -7.09 -5.43
N ALA A 130 -7.68 -6.81 -6.15
CA ALA A 130 -6.76 -7.87 -6.57
C ALA A 130 -6.11 -8.57 -5.37
N GLY A 131 -5.67 -7.80 -4.37
CA GLY A 131 -5.08 -8.31 -3.12
C GLY A 131 -6.08 -9.13 -2.30
N LEU A 132 -7.32 -8.63 -2.17
CA LEU A 132 -8.44 -9.30 -1.53
C LEU A 132 -8.72 -10.66 -2.17
N ASN A 133 -8.87 -10.70 -3.49
CA ASN A 133 -9.16 -11.92 -4.24
C ASN A 133 -8.05 -12.96 -4.05
N VAL A 134 -6.78 -12.54 -4.14
CA VAL A 134 -5.64 -13.43 -3.87
C VAL A 134 -5.66 -13.92 -2.42
N LEU A 135 -5.91 -13.05 -1.44
CA LEU A 135 -5.92 -13.38 -0.02
C LEU A 135 -6.98 -14.46 0.31
N VAL A 136 -8.21 -14.25 -0.19
CA VAL A 136 -9.37 -15.11 0.04
C VAL A 136 -9.25 -16.42 -0.73
N SER A 137 -8.72 -16.38 -1.97
CA SER A 137 -8.53 -17.59 -2.79
C SER A 137 -7.66 -18.66 -2.10
N LYS A 138 -6.76 -18.25 -1.21
CA LYS A 138 -5.96 -19.19 -0.42
C LYS A 138 -6.81 -20.15 0.41
N GLU A 139 -7.90 -19.69 1.02
CA GLU A 139 -8.80 -20.56 1.80
C GLU A 139 -9.58 -21.55 0.92
N VAL A 140 -9.80 -21.19 -0.35
CA VAL A 140 -10.39 -22.09 -1.37
C VAL A 140 -9.39 -23.18 -1.75
N LEU A 141 -8.16 -22.79 -2.06
CA LEU A 141 -7.08 -23.70 -2.49
C LEU A 141 -6.64 -24.65 -1.38
N GLU A 142 -6.69 -24.21 -0.12
CA GLU A 142 -6.43 -25.04 1.06
C GLU A 142 -7.63 -25.96 1.40
N GLY A 143 -8.67 -25.97 0.56
CA GLY A 143 -9.70 -27.01 0.51
C GLY A 143 -10.89 -26.82 1.43
N THR A 144 -11.11 -25.59 1.94
CA THR A 144 -12.06 -25.40 3.06
C THR A 144 -13.40 -24.76 2.65
N LEU A 145 -13.50 -24.02 1.52
CA LEU A 145 -14.69 -23.18 1.25
C LEU A 145 -15.02 -22.95 -0.26
N TYR A 146 -15.85 -23.82 -0.85
CA TYR A 146 -16.33 -23.68 -2.25
C TYR A 146 -17.19 -22.44 -2.52
N THR A 147 -17.80 -21.86 -1.49
CA THR A 147 -18.62 -20.64 -1.59
C THR A 147 -17.84 -19.41 -2.04
N LEU A 148 -16.50 -19.47 -2.01
CA LEU A 148 -15.60 -18.37 -2.35
C LEU A 148 -14.91 -18.58 -3.72
N GLU A 149 -15.39 -19.51 -4.54
CA GLU A 149 -14.80 -19.83 -5.85
C GLU A 149 -14.69 -18.60 -6.78
N SER A 150 -15.61 -17.64 -6.66
CA SER A 150 -15.54 -16.38 -7.40
C SER A 150 -14.28 -15.57 -7.10
N TYR A 151 -13.85 -15.52 -5.83
CA TYR A 151 -12.61 -14.84 -5.43
C TYR A 151 -11.38 -15.51 -6.03
N LYS A 152 -11.39 -16.84 -6.11
CA LYS A 152 -10.34 -17.61 -6.78
C LYS A 152 -10.32 -17.32 -8.29
N ALA A 153 -11.47 -17.31 -8.95
CA ALA A 153 -11.54 -16.99 -10.39
C ALA A 153 -11.02 -15.57 -10.68
N SER A 154 -11.38 -14.58 -9.86
CA SER A 154 -10.84 -13.21 -9.97
C SER A 154 -9.34 -13.15 -9.70
N ALA A 155 -8.83 -13.91 -8.71
CA ALA A 155 -7.41 -14.01 -8.43
C ALA A 155 -6.63 -14.63 -9.60
N GLU A 156 -7.15 -15.71 -10.19
CA GLU A 156 -6.57 -16.35 -11.37
C GLU A 156 -6.58 -15.39 -12.56
N SER A 157 -7.67 -14.66 -12.79
CA SER A 157 -7.77 -13.63 -13.83
C SER A 157 -6.68 -12.57 -13.66
N PHE A 158 -6.55 -12.00 -12.46
CA PHE A 158 -5.50 -11.04 -12.13
C PHE A 158 -4.09 -11.63 -12.38
N MET A 159 -3.82 -12.84 -11.90
CA MET A 159 -2.52 -13.49 -12.10
C MET A 159 -2.23 -13.76 -13.58
N CYS A 160 -3.24 -14.09 -14.38
CA CYS A 160 -3.10 -14.22 -15.83
C CYS A 160 -2.72 -12.89 -16.49
N THR A 161 -3.25 -11.74 -16.04
CA THR A 161 -2.80 -10.44 -16.57
C THR A 161 -1.30 -10.19 -16.36
N LEU A 162 -0.72 -10.79 -15.32
CA LEU A 162 0.70 -10.72 -14.93
C LEU A 162 1.56 -11.84 -15.53
N ILE A 163 1.08 -12.63 -16.49
CA ILE A 163 1.86 -13.70 -17.12
C ILE A 163 1.97 -13.42 -18.63
N PRO A 164 3.18 -13.26 -19.20
CA PRO A 164 3.39 -12.84 -20.60
C PRO A 164 2.68 -13.72 -21.62
N ASP A 165 2.63 -15.04 -21.38
CA ASP A 165 2.08 -16.04 -22.30
C ASP A 165 0.62 -16.42 -22.01
N SER A 166 -0.09 -15.63 -21.19
CA SER A 166 -1.51 -15.89 -20.92
C SER A 166 -2.41 -15.34 -22.03
N SER A 167 -3.61 -15.93 -22.18
CA SER A 167 -4.61 -15.47 -23.15
C SER A 167 -5.20 -14.08 -22.85
N SER A 168 -4.90 -13.49 -21.70
CA SER A 168 -5.42 -12.21 -21.21
C SER A 168 -4.31 -11.29 -20.68
N SER A 169 -3.09 -11.46 -21.20
CA SER A 169 -1.95 -10.61 -20.84
C SER A 169 -2.25 -9.16 -21.22
N HIS A 170 -2.30 -8.28 -20.20
CA HIS A 170 -2.51 -6.84 -20.35
C HIS A 170 -1.26 -6.03 -19.98
N ILE A 171 -0.15 -6.73 -19.66
CA ILE A 171 1.07 -6.10 -19.19
C ILE A 171 2.19 -6.38 -20.19
N GLU A 172 2.80 -5.31 -20.67
CA GLU A 172 4.01 -5.39 -21.48
C GLU A 172 5.20 -5.81 -20.60
N TYR A 173 6.24 -6.36 -21.19
CA TYR A 173 7.45 -6.78 -20.48
C TYR A 173 8.63 -6.07 -21.10
N THR A 174 9.60 -5.71 -20.26
CA THR A 174 10.89 -5.24 -20.79
C THR A 174 11.56 -6.38 -21.60
N PRO A 175 12.43 -6.07 -22.58
CA PRO A 175 13.19 -7.09 -23.33
C PRO A 175 14.03 -8.06 -22.48
N GLY A 176 14.17 -7.82 -21.16
CA GLY A 176 14.85 -8.69 -20.20
C GLY A 176 13.94 -9.63 -19.39
N GLY A 177 12.64 -9.70 -19.67
CA GLY A 177 11.72 -10.68 -19.04
C GLY A 177 11.15 -10.28 -17.67
N LEU A 178 11.26 -9.00 -17.28
CA LEU A 178 10.59 -8.44 -16.09
C LEU A 178 9.27 -7.77 -16.50
N ILE A 179 8.22 -7.92 -15.67
CA ILE A 179 6.96 -7.15 -15.75
C ILE A 179 7.34 -5.69 -15.98
N PHE A 180 6.83 -5.06 -17.04
CA PHE A 180 7.14 -3.67 -17.35
C PHE A 180 6.65 -2.76 -16.21
N ARG A 181 7.60 -2.41 -15.34
CA ARG A 181 7.64 -1.17 -14.60
C ARG A 181 9.05 -0.62 -14.80
N PRO A 182 9.22 0.63 -15.24
CA PRO A 182 10.34 0.91 -16.11
C PRO A 182 11.69 0.96 -15.34
N GLY A 183 12.76 0.46 -15.99
CA GLY A 183 14.17 0.55 -15.56
C GLY A 183 14.61 -0.29 -14.34
N GLY A 184 15.32 -1.41 -14.57
CA GLY A 184 15.94 -2.16 -13.47
C GLY A 184 16.97 -3.20 -13.87
N ARG A 185 18.12 -2.78 -14.40
CA ARG A 185 19.37 -3.55 -14.19
C ARG A 185 19.99 -3.07 -12.89
N TYR A 186 20.46 -3.98 -12.04
CA TYR A 186 21.45 -3.66 -11.02
C TYR A 186 22.72 -3.19 -11.75
N SER A 187 22.77 -1.90 -12.04
CA SER A 187 23.97 -1.19 -12.45
C SER A 187 24.50 -0.45 -11.23
N ASN A 188 25.78 -0.10 -11.22
CA ASN A 188 26.34 0.83 -10.22
C ASN A 188 25.77 2.27 -10.34
N LYS A 189 24.68 2.47 -11.11
CA LYS A 189 23.96 3.74 -11.26
C LYS A 189 22.58 3.60 -10.63
N TYR A 190 22.28 4.48 -9.69
CA TYR A 190 21.01 4.63 -8.99
C TYR A 190 20.63 6.12 -8.98
N PRO A 191 19.33 6.48 -8.84
CA PRO A 191 18.90 7.87 -8.75
C PRO A 191 19.59 8.59 -7.59
N GLN A 192 20.21 9.73 -7.89
CA GLN A 192 20.96 10.53 -6.92
C GLN A 192 20.18 11.76 -6.49
N ARG A 193 19.16 12.17 -7.23
CA ARG A 193 18.40 13.41 -7.01
C ARG A 193 16.93 13.14 -6.74
N ILE A 194 16.67 12.19 -5.85
CA ILE A 194 15.33 11.78 -5.41
C ILE A 194 14.55 12.95 -4.77
N HIS A 195 13.26 13.13 -5.11
CA HIS A 195 12.34 14.10 -4.53
C HIS A 195 12.02 13.76 -3.06
N HIS A 196 12.97 14.01 -2.15
CA HIS A 196 12.81 13.66 -0.74
C HIS A 196 13.57 14.64 0.17
N ARG A 197 12.84 15.30 1.09
CA ARG A 197 13.36 16.37 1.95
C ARG A 197 14.47 15.90 2.88
N GLY A 198 14.29 14.74 3.52
CA GLY A 198 15.27 14.21 4.47
C GLY A 198 16.61 13.82 3.81
N SER A 199 16.61 13.45 2.53
CA SER A 199 17.83 13.07 1.82
C SER A 199 18.52 14.25 1.16
N SER A 200 17.73 15.25 0.72
CA SER A 200 18.20 16.45 0.03
C SER A 200 18.87 17.48 0.94
N LEU A 201 18.48 17.54 2.21
CA LEU A 201 19.03 18.46 3.20
C LEU A 201 20.32 17.90 3.83
N PRO A 202 21.28 18.76 4.22
CA PRO A 202 22.48 18.34 4.92
C PRO A 202 22.12 17.69 6.26
N SER A 203 23.00 16.80 6.73
CA SER A 203 22.84 16.19 8.05
C SER A 203 23.02 17.23 9.16
N ILE A 204 22.50 16.94 10.37
CA ILE A 204 22.73 17.80 11.53
C ILE A 204 24.22 17.90 11.94
N ASN A 205 25.04 16.93 11.51
CA ASN A 205 26.48 16.94 11.74
C ASN A 205 27.19 17.98 10.86
N ASP A 206 26.70 18.17 9.63
CA ASP A 206 27.26 19.11 8.66
C ASP A 206 26.63 20.50 8.77
N HIS A 207 25.38 20.57 9.24
CA HIS A 207 24.63 21.79 9.46
C HIS A 207 23.80 21.70 10.74
N SER A 208 24.38 22.14 11.86
CA SER A 208 23.78 22.01 13.20
C SER A 208 22.64 22.98 13.49
N GLN A 209 22.52 24.06 12.72
CA GLN A 209 21.45 25.03 12.88
C GLN A 209 20.16 24.52 12.23
N PRO A 210 18.97 24.86 12.77
CA PRO A 210 17.70 24.57 12.12
C PRO A 210 17.65 25.21 10.73
N VAL A 211 17.23 24.45 9.73
CA VAL A 211 16.88 25.00 8.41
C VAL A 211 15.48 25.60 8.50
N GLY A 212 15.38 26.91 8.30
CA GLY A 212 14.14 27.67 8.39
C GLY A 212 13.18 27.42 7.22
N CYS A 213 11.97 27.98 7.31
CA CYS A 213 10.98 27.90 6.25
C CYS A 213 11.54 28.51 4.95
N LYS A 214 11.46 27.76 3.83
CA LYS A 214 12.01 28.09 2.50
C LYS A 214 13.54 28.15 2.39
N GLU A 215 14.30 28.11 3.49
CA GLU A 215 15.77 28.04 3.41
C GLU A 215 16.25 26.74 2.73
N GLY A 216 15.44 25.67 2.84
CA GLY A 216 15.67 24.41 2.13
C GLY A 216 15.62 24.50 0.60
N SER A 217 15.10 25.60 0.03
CA SER A 217 14.93 25.75 -1.42
C SER A 217 16.24 25.70 -2.20
N VAL A 218 17.36 26.11 -1.61
CA VAL A 218 18.68 26.02 -2.24
C VAL A 218 19.10 24.57 -2.48
N TYR A 219 18.74 23.67 -1.56
CA TYR A 219 18.99 22.23 -1.71
C TYR A 219 18.00 21.62 -2.69
N PHE A 220 16.72 22.02 -2.64
CA PHE A 220 15.72 21.55 -3.59
C PHE A 220 16.08 21.88 -5.05
N ASN A 221 16.51 23.11 -5.31
CA ASN A 221 16.89 23.58 -6.65
C ASN A 221 18.31 23.19 -7.07
N SER A 222 19.06 22.49 -6.22
CA SER A 222 20.44 22.11 -6.51
C SER A 222 20.50 21.05 -7.62
N SER A 223 21.43 21.22 -8.54
CA SER A 223 21.78 20.19 -9.52
C SER A 223 22.68 19.08 -8.97
N ASN A 224 23.18 19.24 -7.73
CA ASN A 224 23.99 18.23 -7.07
C ASN A 224 23.15 17.03 -6.62
N PRO A 225 23.77 15.86 -6.44
CA PRO A 225 23.18 14.73 -5.73
C PRO A 225 22.60 15.12 -4.36
N ASN A 226 21.64 14.34 -3.88
CA ASN A 226 21.23 14.37 -2.48
C ASN A 226 22.44 14.07 -1.59
N PRO A 227 22.75 14.89 -0.56
CA PRO A 227 23.87 14.66 0.33
C PRO A 227 23.76 13.34 1.10
N ASN A 228 22.54 12.86 1.35
CA ASN A 228 22.31 11.57 1.99
C ASN A 228 21.69 10.58 0.99
N VAL A 229 22.33 9.42 0.81
CA VAL A 229 21.78 8.35 -0.02
C VAL A 229 20.59 7.72 0.70
N LEU A 230 19.42 7.72 0.06
CA LEU A 230 18.20 7.12 0.60
C LEU A 230 18.15 5.62 0.29
N VAL A 231 18.92 4.85 1.05
CA VAL A 231 19.08 3.41 0.82
C VAL A 231 17.74 2.67 0.93
N GLY A 232 17.45 1.83 -0.06
CA GLY A 232 16.24 1.01 -0.12
C GLY A 232 15.01 1.70 -0.74
N ALA A 233 15.09 3.00 -1.06
CA ALA A 233 13.99 3.70 -1.71
C ALA A 233 13.76 3.22 -3.13
N ILE A 234 12.49 3.01 -3.47
CA ILE A 234 12.03 2.77 -4.84
C ILE A 234 11.28 4.02 -5.27
N VAL A 235 11.71 4.61 -6.39
CA VAL A 235 11.11 5.82 -6.97
C VAL A 235 9.97 5.46 -7.93
N GLY A 236 9.18 6.45 -8.36
CA GLY A 236 8.12 6.29 -9.36
C GLY A 236 8.58 5.54 -10.61
N GLY A 237 9.74 5.93 -11.15
CA GLY A 237 10.38 5.31 -12.30
C GLY A 237 10.30 6.15 -13.59
N PRO A 238 10.78 5.63 -14.73
CA PRO A 238 10.67 6.29 -16.03
C PRO A 238 9.23 6.62 -16.45
N GLY A 239 9.08 7.53 -17.42
CA GLY A 239 7.79 7.80 -18.07
C GLY A 239 7.39 6.70 -19.06
N GLU A 240 6.25 6.88 -19.73
CA GLU A 240 5.76 5.99 -20.81
C GLU A 240 6.73 5.90 -22.00
N ASP A 241 7.61 6.89 -22.14
CA ASP A 241 8.66 6.98 -23.16
C ASP A 241 9.97 6.25 -22.78
N ASP A 242 9.94 5.49 -21.68
CA ASP A 242 11.10 4.85 -21.05
C ASP A 242 12.22 5.82 -20.61
N GLN A 243 11.95 7.13 -20.61
CA GLN A 243 12.94 8.13 -20.19
C GLN A 243 12.85 8.38 -18.69
N TYR A 244 14.00 8.29 -18.03
CA TYR A 244 14.18 8.68 -16.64
C TYR A 244 15.24 9.76 -16.52
N GLU A 245 14.79 10.95 -16.16
CA GLU A 245 15.66 12.06 -15.80
C GLU A 245 15.81 12.05 -14.27
N ASP A 246 17.05 11.99 -13.79
CA ASP A 246 17.34 12.07 -12.35
C ASP A 246 17.19 13.51 -11.88
N ASP A 247 15.94 13.96 -11.80
CA ASP A 247 15.54 15.31 -11.40
C ASP A 247 14.70 15.29 -10.13
N ARG A 248 15.12 16.12 -9.18
CA ARG A 248 14.49 16.30 -7.88
C ARG A 248 13.16 17.03 -7.97
N ALA A 249 12.98 17.85 -8.99
CA ALA A 249 11.73 18.58 -9.19
C ALA A 249 10.63 17.69 -9.80
N ASP A 250 11.01 16.64 -10.55
CA ASP A 250 10.07 15.69 -11.14
C ASP A 250 9.60 14.64 -10.13
N PHE A 251 8.68 15.04 -9.26
CA PHE A 251 8.08 14.16 -8.25
C PHE A 251 7.37 12.94 -8.85
N ARG A 252 6.88 13.02 -10.10
CA ARG A 252 6.19 11.87 -10.74
C ARG A 252 7.14 10.70 -10.94
N LYS A 253 8.40 10.99 -11.30
CA LYS A 253 9.42 9.98 -11.55
C LYS A 253 10.31 9.71 -10.34
N SER A 254 10.65 10.74 -9.56
CA SER A 254 11.70 10.66 -8.54
C SER A 254 11.20 10.63 -7.09
N GLU A 255 9.89 10.72 -6.84
CA GLU A 255 9.35 10.59 -5.49
C GLU A 255 9.32 9.12 -5.04
N PRO A 256 9.89 8.79 -3.87
CA PRO A 256 9.68 7.53 -3.22
C PRO A 256 8.51 7.64 -2.23
N THR A 257 7.70 6.59 -2.14
CA THR A 257 6.60 6.53 -1.17
C THR A 257 6.60 5.19 -0.45
N THR A 258 6.00 5.17 0.74
CA THR A 258 5.89 3.95 1.55
C THR A 258 5.10 2.86 0.83
N TYR A 259 4.03 3.21 0.12
CA TYR A 259 3.20 2.25 -0.62
C TYR A 259 3.90 1.67 -1.85
N ILE A 260 4.83 2.41 -2.50
CA ILE A 260 5.66 1.86 -3.59
C ILE A 260 6.58 0.76 -3.03
N ASN A 261 7.16 0.97 -1.85
CA ASN A 261 8.10 0.04 -1.22
C ASN A 261 7.41 -1.21 -0.62
N ALA A 262 6.20 -1.06 -0.09
CA ALA A 262 5.48 -2.11 0.64
C ALA A 262 5.43 -3.49 -0.06
N PRO A 263 4.99 -3.63 -1.32
CA PRO A 263 4.88 -4.95 -1.97
C PRO A 263 6.26 -5.60 -2.21
N PHE A 264 7.30 -4.81 -2.42
CA PHE A 264 8.65 -5.34 -2.65
C PHE A 264 9.23 -5.94 -1.38
N VAL A 265 9.05 -5.29 -0.22
CA VAL A 265 9.49 -5.82 1.07
C VAL A 265 8.84 -7.18 1.34
N GLY A 266 7.53 -7.31 1.07
CA GLY A 266 6.82 -8.58 1.20
C GLY A 266 7.38 -9.69 0.29
N LYS A 267 7.61 -9.39 -1.00
CA LYS A 267 8.19 -10.33 -1.97
C LYS A 267 9.61 -10.76 -1.59
N TYR A 268 10.47 -9.82 -1.21
CA TYR A 268 11.84 -10.11 -0.80
C TYR A 268 11.89 -10.94 0.49
N GLY A 269 10.99 -10.69 1.45
CA GLY A 269 10.82 -11.54 2.62
C GLY A 269 10.56 -12.99 2.23
N ARG A 270 9.61 -13.25 1.31
CA ARG A 270 9.33 -14.61 0.83
C ARG A 270 10.51 -15.24 0.08
N LEU A 271 11.15 -14.51 -0.83
CA LEU A 271 12.28 -15.03 -1.61
C LEU A 271 13.50 -15.33 -0.73
N SER A 272 13.80 -14.48 0.25
CA SER A 272 14.89 -14.70 1.21
C SER A 272 14.66 -15.96 2.05
N SER A 273 13.42 -16.29 2.39
CA SER A 273 13.07 -17.54 3.09
C SER A 273 13.29 -18.80 2.24
N CYS A 274 13.35 -18.67 0.90
CA CYS A 274 13.67 -19.76 -0.01
C CYS A 274 15.18 -19.93 -0.23
N ALA A 275 15.97 -18.90 0.05
CA ALA A 275 17.43 -18.98 -0.02
C ALA A 275 17.95 -19.69 1.23
N LYS A 276 18.54 -20.88 1.06
CA LYS A 276 19.24 -21.56 2.17
C LYS A 276 20.38 -20.65 2.65
N PRO A 277 20.58 -20.47 3.97
CA PRO A 277 21.83 -19.89 4.45
C PRO A 277 22.97 -20.80 3.99
N GLY A 278 23.92 -20.21 3.27
CA GLY A 278 25.17 -20.86 2.86
C GLY A 278 26.14 -21.02 4.02
#